data_AF-A0A4V2JUJ1-F1
#
_entry.id   AF-A0A4V2JUJ1-F1
#
_cell.length_a   1.000
_cell.length_b   1.000
_cell.length_c   1.000
_cell.angle_alpha   90.00
_cell.angle_beta   90.00
_cell.angle_gamma   90.00
#
_symmetry.space_group_name_H-M   'P 1'
#
loop_
_entity.id
_entity.type
_entity.pdbx_description
1 polymer ?
#
loop_
_entity_poly.entity_id
_entity_poly.type
_entity_poly.pdbx_seq_one_letter_code
_entity_poly.pdbx_strand_id
1 'polypeptide(L)'
;MQILVLGSELIKLLITQKEYKITLLDYDEIEISNLNRQFMYLKKDIGKNKAEVLCSNLNNRKNKKYKYINTDVLKLKEEDIKHFDIIISCLDNIVARMHINFLIKKCVKNIFFIDSGIENMKIHVKVVKKGFSCLYCIKEMYNTQVNLSFCTIKNIEKNLSKYSRHQIILSLIIQFKEKAKENLSYSTNNLPGDLTKDLSNNLTKDLSNKISIDSNNRNISNFIESVKLKFNKLALSNNLKPTDSFEIIGIERDIIPNVCYINSIAASLIFKEIKSIKSNKEYDYIFYNSEYKIYTQKFLLSKSDSCILCNED
;
A
#
# COMPACT_ATOMS: atom_id res chain seq x y z
N MET A 1 8.35 -10.96 -6.19
CA MET A 1 7.71 -9.67 -6.57
C MET A 1 6.21 -9.83 -6.46
N GLN A 2 5.54 -8.94 -5.72
CA GLN A 2 4.08 -8.91 -5.58
C GLN A 2 3.36 -8.41 -6.82
N ILE A 3 2.21 -9.00 -7.12
CA ILE A 3 1.44 -8.81 -8.34
C ILE A 3 0.28 -7.86 -8.06
N LEU A 4 0.65 -6.62 -7.76
CA LEU A 4 -0.25 -5.48 -7.85
C LEU A 4 -0.26 -4.94 -9.29
N VAL A 5 -0.90 -3.78 -9.50
CA VAL A 5 -0.96 -3.12 -10.83
C VAL A 5 0.44 -2.89 -11.39
N LEU A 6 1.33 -2.33 -10.58
CA LEU A 6 2.74 -2.13 -10.89
C LEU A 6 3.46 -3.44 -11.20
N GLY A 7 3.20 -4.49 -10.41
CA GLY A 7 3.74 -5.83 -10.65
C GLY A 7 3.34 -6.38 -12.01
N SER A 8 2.05 -6.27 -12.38
CA SER A 8 1.55 -6.71 -13.69
C SER A 8 2.21 -5.97 -14.86
N GLU A 9 2.36 -4.64 -14.75
CA GLU A 9 3.03 -3.81 -15.74
C GLU A 9 4.51 -4.16 -15.90
N LEU A 10 5.20 -4.45 -14.79
CA LEU A 10 6.60 -4.84 -14.83
C LEU A 10 6.80 -6.26 -15.39
N ILE A 11 5.91 -7.20 -15.07
CA ILE A 11 5.94 -8.56 -15.63
C ILE A 11 5.86 -8.52 -17.16
N LYS A 12 5.00 -7.67 -17.72
CA LYS A 12 4.90 -7.47 -19.18
C LYS A 12 6.25 -7.12 -19.81
N LEU A 13 7.07 -6.30 -19.15
CA LEU A 13 8.42 -5.99 -19.62
C LEU A 13 9.37 -7.17 -19.42
N LEU A 14 9.36 -7.80 -18.25
CA LEU A 14 10.30 -8.86 -17.87
C LEU A 14 10.10 -10.17 -18.65
N ILE A 15 8.86 -10.55 -19.00
CA ILE A 15 8.58 -11.81 -19.72
C ILE A 15 9.17 -11.84 -21.13
N THR A 16 9.46 -10.68 -21.71
CA THR A 16 10.11 -10.56 -23.03
C THR A 16 11.62 -10.81 -22.95
N GLN A 17 12.19 -10.85 -21.74
CA GLN A 17 13.61 -10.97 -21.50
C GLN A 17 13.98 -12.43 -21.18
N LYS A 18 14.75 -13.05 -22.08
CA LYS A 18 15.09 -14.47 -22.00
C LYS A 18 16.08 -14.78 -20.89
N GLU A 19 16.91 -13.83 -20.50
CA GLU A 19 17.98 -13.98 -19.51
C GLU A 19 17.50 -14.09 -18.04
N TYR A 20 16.34 -13.53 -17.68
CA TYR A 20 15.95 -13.41 -16.26
C TYR A 20 15.13 -14.58 -15.71
N LYS A 21 15.64 -15.39 -14.78
CA LYS A 21 14.79 -16.39 -14.09
C LYS A 21 13.86 -15.66 -13.11
N ILE A 22 12.54 -15.71 -13.36
CA ILE A 22 11.57 -14.90 -12.62
C ILE A 22 10.77 -15.78 -11.66
N THR A 23 10.68 -15.34 -10.40
CA THR A 23 9.79 -15.91 -9.38
C THR A 23 8.77 -14.86 -8.96
N LEU A 24 7.50 -15.21 -9.10
CA LEU A 24 6.36 -14.41 -8.69
C LEU A 24 6.06 -14.68 -7.21
N LEU A 25 5.61 -13.69 -6.46
CA LEU A 25 5.23 -13.90 -5.06
C LEU A 25 3.98 -13.11 -4.78
N ASP A 26 2.87 -13.75 -4.48
CA ASP A 26 1.63 -13.08 -4.07
C ASP A 26 0.78 -14.06 -3.28
N TYR A 27 0.14 -13.59 -2.23
CA TYR A 27 -0.74 -14.42 -1.40
C TYR A 27 -2.22 -14.11 -1.63
N ASP A 28 -2.54 -12.99 -2.29
CA ASP A 28 -3.91 -12.57 -2.51
C ASP A 28 -4.64 -13.44 -3.54
N GLU A 29 -5.95 -13.49 -3.40
CA GLU A 29 -6.87 -13.99 -4.43
C GLU A 29 -7.26 -12.90 -5.43
N ILE A 30 -7.64 -13.33 -6.63
CA ILE A 30 -8.11 -12.43 -7.69
C ILE A 30 -9.54 -12.01 -7.38
N GLU A 31 -9.76 -10.69 -7.30
CA GLU A 31 -11.09 -10.10 -7.13
C GLU A 31 -11.62 -9.48 -8.43
N ILE A 32 -12.95 -9.35 -8.53
CA ILE A 32 -13.59 -8.60 -9.63
C ILE A 32 -13.05 -7.17 -9.74
N SER A 33 -12.76 -6.56 -8.59
CA SER A 33 -12.20 -5.22 -8.47
C SER A 33 -10.85 -5.10 -9.16
N ASN A 34 -10.10 -6.20 -9.34
CA ASN A 34 -8.75 -6.18 -9.91
C ASN A 34 -8.76 -6.15 -11.45
N LEU A 35 -9.80 -6.69 -12.08
CA LEU A 35 -9.84 -6.91 -13.54
C LEU A 35 -9.80 -5.62 -14.37
N ASN A 36 -10.19 -4.49 -13.78
CA ASN A 36 -10.17 -3.18 -14.47
C ASN A 36 -8.74 -2.64 -14.69
N ARG A 37 -7.73 -3.17 -13.98
CA ARG A 37 -6.35 -2.66 -14.01
C ARG A 37 -5.26 -3.74 -14.03
N GLN A 38 -5.61 -5.00 -13.75
CA GLN A 38 -4.71 -6.15 -13.83
C GLN A 38 -5.11 -7.04 -15.00
N PHE A 39 -4.70 -6.64 -16.20
CA PHE A 39 -5.02 -7.27 -17.49
C PHE A 39 -4.48 -8.71 -17.66
N MET A 40 -3.76 -9.23 -16.68
CA MET A 40 -3.22 -10.59 -16.67
C MET A 40 -4.25 -11.65 -16.22
N TYR A 41 -5.40 -11.21 -15.70
CA TYR A 41 -6.45 -12.05 -15.14
C TYR A 41 -7.76 -11.93 -15.91
N LEU A 42 -8.52 -13.01 -15.95
CA LEU A 42 -9.83 -13.07 -16.58
C LEU A 42 -10.93 -13.32 -15.54
N LYS A 43 -12.20 -13.10 -15.91
CA LYS A 43 -13.35 -13.35 -15.03
C LYS A 43 -13.40 -14.77 -14.47
N LYS A 44 -12.91 -15.76 -15.24
CA LYS A 44 -12.82 -17.18 -14.82
C LYS A 44 -11.75 -17.46 -13.76
N ASP A 45 -10.91 -16.47 -13.45
CA ASP A 45 -9.80 -16.61 -12.50
C ASP A 45 -10.13 -16.03 -11.12
N ILE A 46 -11.31 -15.40 -10.95
CA ILE A 46 -11.77 -14.85 -9.68
C ILE A 46 -11.80 -15.96 -8.60
N GLY A 47 -11.30 -15.62 -7.39
CA GLY A 47 -11.19 -16.52 -6.25
C GLY A 47 -9.97 -17.46 -6.28
N LYS A 48 -9.10 -17.35 -7.29
CA LYS A 48 -7.83 -18.10 -7.35
C LYS A 48 -6.67 -17.23 -6.93
N ASN A 49 -5.58 -17.83 -6.46
CA ASN A 49 -4.36 -17.09 -6.11
C ASN A 49 -3.73 -16.38 -7.33
N LYS A 50 -3.39 -15.10 -7.15
CA LYS A 50 -2.82 -14.23 -8.18
C LYS A 50 -1.53 -14.77 -8.79
N ALA A 51 -0.60 -15.25 -7.95
CA ALA A 51 0.72 -15.69 -8.39
C ALA A 51 0.66 -17.05 -9.11
N GLU A 52 -0.17 -17.95 -8.61
CA GLU A 52 -0.40 -19.25 -9.23
C GLU A 52 -1.00 -19.12 -10.63
N VAL A 53 -2.12 -18.39 -10.77
CA VAL A 53 -2.79 -18.20 -12.06
C VAL A 53 -1.85 -17.56 -13.08
N LEU A 54 -1.13 -16.50 -12.67
CA LEU A 54 -0.21 -15.82 -13.58
C LEU A 54 0.95 -16.74 -14.00
N CYS A 55 1.54 -17.47 -13.06
CA CYS A 55 2.60 -18.42 -13.35
C CYS A 55 2.14 -19.53 -14.31
N SER A 56 0.94 -20.09 -14.09
CA SER A 56 0.33 -21.09 -14.97
C SER A 56 0.11 -20.55 -16.38
N ASN A 57 -0.50 -19.36 -16.50
CA ASN A 57 -0.75 -18.69 -17.78
C ASN A 57 0.55 -18.39 -18.55
N LEU A 58 1.60 -17.96 -17.86
CA LEU A 58 2.91 -17.69 -18.48
C LEU A 58 3.62 -18.97 -18.93
N ASN A 59 3.57 -20.03 -18.13
CA ASN A 59 4.18 -21.32 -18.47
C ASN A 59 3.47 -22.01 -19.65
N ASN A 60 2.15 -21.87 -19.77
CA ASN A 60 1.38 -22.43 -20.89
C ASN A 60 1.75 -21.83 -22.25
N ARG A 61 2.32 -20.62 -22.28
CA ARG A 61 2.83 -19.98 -23.51
C ARG A 61 4.19 -20.55 -23.96
N LYS A 62 4.73 -21.57 -23.28
CA LYS A 62 5.93 -22.37 -23.61
C LYS A 62 7.25 -21.60 -23.84
N ASN A 63 7.36 -20.36 -23.38
CA ASN A 63 8.57 -19.55 -23.61
C ASN A 63 9.66 -19.74 -22.56
N LYS A 64 9.29 -20.09 -21.33
CA LYS A 64 10.18 -20.10 -20.16
C LYS A 64 9.50 -20.74 -18.97
N LYS A 65 10.27 -21.30 -18.04
CA LYS A 65 9.76 -21.80 -16.76
C LYS A 65 9.77 -20.69 -15.70
N TYR A 66 8.59 -20.26 -15.31
CA TYR A 66 8.32 -19.35 -14.20
C TYR A 66 8.02 -20.15 -12.94
N LYS A 67 8.37 -19.59 -11.78
CA LYS A 67 8.00 -20.12 -10.46
C LYS A 67 7.11 -19.11 -9.73
N TYR A 68 6.35 -19.59 -8.76
CA TYR A 68 5.61 -18.73 -7.85
C TYR A 68 5.81 -19.16 -6.39
N ILE A 69 5.57 -18.21 -5.49
CA ILE A 69 5.51 -18.41 -4.04
C ILE A 69 4.17 -17.84 -3.58
N ASN A 70 3.31 -18.68 -3.01
CA ASN A 70 2.05 -18.26 -2.41
C ASN A 70 2.26 -18.10 -0.90
N THR A 71 2.78 -16.96 -0.48
CA THR A 71 3.08 -16.66 0.93
C THR A 71 3.07 -15.16 1.14
N ASP A 72 2.56 -14.73 2.29
CA ASP A 72 2.65 -13.34 2.74
C ASP A 72 4.12 -12.96 2.88
N VAL A 73 4.49 -11.80 2.31
CA VAL A 73 5.82 -11.21 2.40
C VAL A 73 6.35 -11.19 3.84
N LEU A 74 5.49 -10.90 4.82
CA LEU A 74 5.87 -10.84 6.23
C LEU A 74 6.28 -12.19 6.83
N LYS A 75 5.93 -13.30 6.19
CA LYS A 75 6.31 -14.66 6.61
C LYS A 75 7.64 -15.13 6.02
N LEU A 76 8.20 -14.39 5.06
CA LEU A 76 9.47 -14.73 4.45
C LEU A 76 10.61 -14.61 5.45
N LYS A 77 11.60 -15.49 5.28
CA LYS A 77 12.87 -15.52 6.01
C LYS A 77 14.05 -15.30 5.07
N GLU A 78 15.24 -15.18 5.62
CA GLU A 78 16.47 -14.99 4.83
C GLU A 78 16.69 -16.18 3.87
N GLU A 79 16.40 -17.41 4.30
CA GLU A 79 16.57 -18.61 3.49
C GLU A 79 15.74 -18.58 2.21
N ASP A 80 14.56 -17.97 2.28
CA ASP A 80 13.63 -17.85 1.16
C ASP A 80 14.11 -16.86 0.11
N ILE A 81 15.00 -15.92 0.48
CA ILE A 81 15.42 -14.83 -0.40
C ILE A 81 16.88 -14.89 -0.84
N LYS A 82 17.75 -15.56 -0.07
CA LYS A 82 19.22 -15.55 -0.27
C LYS A 82 19.71 -16.04 -1.64
N HIS A 83 18.87 -16.79 -2.35
CA HIS A 83 19.20 -17.35 -3.66
C HIS A 83 18.91 -16.38 -4.83
N PHE A 84 18.16 -15.29 -4.61
CA PHE A 84 17.89 -14.29 -5.65
C PHE A 84 19.05 -13.30 -5.81
N ASP A 85 19.22 -12.78 -7.03
CA ASP A 85 20.17 -11.69 -7.31
C ASP A 85 19.50 -10.32 -7.18
N ILE A 86 18.23 -10.25 -7.55
CA ILE A 86 17.41 -9.04 -7.57
C ILE A 86 16.06 -9.37 -6.93
N ILE A 87 15.63 -8.52 -6.01
CA ILE A 87 14.28 -8.54 -5.43
C ILE A 87 13.62 -7.20 -5.75
N ILE A 88 12.36 -7.27 -6.18
CA ILE A 88 11.60 -6.10 -6.58
C ILE A 88 10.35 -6.02 -5.73
N SER A 89 10.21 -4.91 -5.02
CA SER A 89 9.03 -4.56 -4.25
C SER A 89 8.11 -3.70 -5.11
N CYS A 90 6.95 -4.27 -5.42
CA CYS A 90 5.79 -3.58 -5.96
C CYS A 90 4.66 -3.59 -4.92
N LEU A 91 5.03 -3.51 -3.64
CA LEU A 91 4.14 -3.62 -2.48
C LEU A 91 3.44 -2.29 -2.24
N ASP A 92 2.24 -2.31 -1.67
CA ASP A 92 1.50 -1.12 -1.22
C ASP A 92 1.67 -0.85 0.29
N ASN A 93 2.07 -1.88 1.07
CA ASN A 93 2.28 -1.76 2.51
C ASN A 93 3.74 -1.44 2.89
N ILE A 94 3.94 -0.32 3.61
CA ILE A 94 5.24 0.11 4.16
C ILE A 94 5.87 -0.96 5.05
N VAL A 95 5.10 -1.62 5.92
CA VAL A 95 5.61 -2.66 6.84
C VAL A 95 6.22 -3.82 6.05
N ALA A 96 5.56 -4.26 4.98
CA ALA A 96 6.07 -5.32 4.11
C ALA A 96 7.34 -4.88 3.35
N ARG A 97 7.40 -3.61 2.88
CA ARG A 97 8.61 -3.04 2.27
C ARG A 97 9.78 -3.04 3.24
N MET A 98 9.54 -2.61 4.48
CA MET A 98 10.56 -2.57 5.55
C MET A 98 11.04 -3.96 5.95
N HIS A 99 10.14 -4.96 5.97
CA HIS A 99 10.49 -6.37 6.24
C HIS A 99 11.43 -6.94 5.18
N ILE A 100 11.12 -6.77 3.89
CA ILE A 100 12.01 -7.21 2.81
C ILE A 100 13.36 -6.49 2.88
N ASN A 101 13.36 -5.18 3.11
CA ASN A 101 14.58 -4.41 3.28
C ASN A 101 15.44 -4.94 4.43
N PHE A 102 14.82 -5.29 5.56
CA PHE A 102 15.49 -5.90 6.71
C PHE A 102 16.15 -7.22 6.36
N LEU A 103 15.41 -8.15 5.74
CA LEU A 103 15.95 -9.45 5.33
C LEU A 103 17.14 -9.30 4.36
N ILE A 104 17.03 -8.39 3.40
CA ILE A 104 18.10 -8.14 2.41
C ILE A 104 19.33 -7.54 3.07
N LYS A 105 19.15 -6.64 4.04
CA LYS A 105 20.26 -6.03 4.77
C LYS A 105 20.99 -7.00 5.69
N LYS A 106 20.29 -7.98 6.27
CA LYS A 106 20.89 -9.08 7.05
C LYS A 106 21.55 -10.13 6.18
N CYS A 107 21.13 -10.28 4.92
CA CYS A 107 21.66 -11.31 4.06
C CYS A 107 23.16 -11.13 3.76
N VAL A 108 23.91 -12.23 3.87
CA VAL A 108 25.34 -12.26 3.55
C VAL A 108 25.57 -11.96 2.06
N LYS A 109 24.67 -12.44 1.18
CA LYS A 109 24.73 -12.13 -0.25
C LYS A 109 24.33 -10.67 -0.50
N ASN A 110 25.04 -9.98 -1.39
CA ASN A 110 24.64 -8.66 -1.85
C ASN A 110 23.47 -8.78 -2.85
N ILE A 111 22.24 -8.83 -2.33
CA ILE A 111 21.03 -8.83 -3.15
C ILE A 111 20.67 -7.39 -3.50
N PHE A 112 20.39 -7.13 -4.78
CA PHE A 112 19.88 -5.83 -5.18
C PHE A 112 18.39 -5.77 -4.92
N PHE A 113 17.98 -4.82 -4.10
CA PHE A 113 16.57 -4.57 -3.83
C PHE A 113 16.12 -3.32 -4.59
N ILE A 114 15.04 -3.42 -5.34
CA ILE A 114 14.41 -2.28 -6.00
C ILE A 114 13.04 -2.09 -5.36
N ASP A 115 12.90 -1.07 -4.53
CA ASP A 115 11.61 -0.63 -4.00
C ASP A 115 11.01 0.43 -4.92
N SER A 116 9.69 0.35 -5.12
CA SER A 116 8.97 1.41 -5.80
C SER A 116 7.60 1.61 -5.17
N GLY A 117 7.17 2.87 -5.15
CA GLY A 117 5.83 3.26 -4.74
C GLY A 117 5.26 4.31 -5.67
N ILE A 118 3.95 4.34 -5.72
CA ILE A 118 3.17 5.28 -6.49
C ILE A 118 2.15 5.90 -5.54
N GLU A 119 2.11 7.22 -5.52
CA GLU A 119 1.12 7.99 -4.79
C GLU A 119 0.62 9.10 -5.71
N ASN A 120 -0.66 9.07 -6.06
CA ASN A 120 -1.26 9.94 -7.07
C ASN A 120 -0.47 9.90 -8.40
N MET A 121 0.20 11.00 -8.72
CA MET A 121 0.99 11.21 -9.94
C MET A 121 2.50 11.26 -9.66
N LYS A 122 2.91 10.76 -8.51
CA LYS A 122 4.29 10.70 -8.05
C LYS A 122 4.75 9.25 -7.99
N ILE A 123 5.99 9.02 -8.38
CA ILE A 123 6.63 7.71 -8.35
C ILE A 123 7.98 7.88 -7.68
N HIS A 124 8.32 6.93 -6.81
CA HIS A 124 9.72 6.71 -6.45
C HIS A 124 10.21 5.35 -6.90
N VAL A 125 11.49 5.27 -7.22
CA VAL A 125 12.23 4.01 -7.39
C VAL A 125 13.52 4.12 -6.59
N LYS A 126 13.68 3.27 -5.59
CA LYS A 126 14.85 3.22 -4.70
C LYS A 126 15.57 1.89 -4.89
N VAL A 127 16.84 1.97 -5.26
CA VAL A 127 17.74 0.81 -5.26
C VAL A 127 18.46 0.75 -3.91
N VAL A 128 18.36 -0.39 -3.24
CA VAL A 128 19.08 -0.72 -2.02
C VAL A 128 20.03 -1.87 -2.30
N LYS A 129 21.29 -1.71 -1.90
CA LYS A 129 22.35 -2.71 -1.98
C LYS A 129 23.40 -2.42 -0.91
N LYS A 130 24.35 -3.34 -0.67
CA LYS A 130 25.45 -3.11 0.28
C LYS A 130 26.21 -1.82 -0.07
N GLY A 131 26.57 -1.06 0.95
CA GLY A 131 27.25 0.23 0.82
C GLY A 131 26.33 1.45 0.64
N PHE A 132 25.06 1.27 0.23
CA PHE A 132 24.12 2.36 -0.03
C PHE A 132 23.14 2.55 1.14
N SER A 133 22.39 3.66 1.13
CA SER A 133 21.28 3.87 2.07
C SER A 133 20.17 2.84 1.84
N CYS A 134 19.53 2.40 2.92
CA CYS A 134 18.41 1.46 2.86
C CYS A 134 17.07 2.17 3.12
N LEU A 135 15.95 1.43 3.10
CA LEU A 135 14.63 2.05 3.34
C LEU A 135 14.49 2.66 4.74
N TYR A 136 15.16 2.11 5.76
CA TYR A 136 15.14 2.69 7.11
C TYR A 136 15.87 4.04 7.18
N CYS A 137 16.84 4.31 6.30
CA CYS A 137 17.49 5.63 6.22
C CYS A 137 16.53 6.74 5.80
N ILE A 138 15.49 6.38 5.05
CA ILE A 138 14.48 7.31 4.51
C ILE A 138 13.08 7.00 5.04
N LYS A 139 12.96 6.32 6.20
CA LYS A 139 11.66 5.93 6.77
C LYS A 139 10.70 7.11 6.94
N GLU A 140 11.24 8.30 7.20
CA GLU A 140 10.46 9.53 7.36
C GLU A 140 9.77 9.96 6.08
N MET A 141 10.35 9.66 4.90
CA MET A 141 9.72 9.93 3.60
C MET A 141 8.48 9.05 3.38
N TYR A 142 8.36 7.91 4.06
CA TYR A 142 7.20 7.03 4.00
C TYR A 142 6.16 7.35 5.10
N ASN A 143 6.47 8.20 6.06
CA ASN A 143 5.59 8.45 7.20
C ASN A 143 4.57 9.55 6.86
N THR A 144 3.48 9.16 6.21
CA THR A 144 2.41 10.07 5.76
C THR A 144 1.22 10.16 6.72
N GLN A 145 1.22 9.41 7.84
CA GLN A 145 0.07 9.35 8.74
C GLN A 145 -0.21 10.71 9.38
N VAL A 146 -1.35 11.29 9.03
CA VAL A 146 -1.90 12.48 9.69
C VAL A 146 -2.43 12.06 11.06
N ASN A 147 -1.56 12.08 12.07
CA ASN A 147 -1.97 11.86 13.46
C ASN A 147 -2.68 13.11 14.00
N LEU A 148 -4.01 13.15 13.85
CA LEU A 148 -4.84 14.19 14.46
C LEU A 148 -5.00 13.89 15.96
N SER A 149 -4.50 14.77 16.82
CA SER A 149 -4.75 14.67 18.26
C SER A 149 -6.25 14.85 18.57
N PHE A 150 -6.73 14.26 19.67
CA PHE A 150 -8.14 14.36 20.07
C PHE A 150 -8.59 15.82 20.29
N CYS A 151 -7.71 16.67 20.84
CA CYS A 151 -7.97 18.10 20.98
C CYS A 151 -8.13 18.79 19.62
N THR A 152 -7.31 18.41 18.63
CA THR A 152 -7.40 18.89 17.25
C THR A 152 -8.72 18.50 16.61
N ILE A 153 -9.13 17.23 16.73
CA ILE A 153 -10.38 16.70 16.17
C ILE A 153 -11.61 17.48 16.67
N LYS A 154 -11.63 17.86 17.96
CA LYS A 154 -12.73 18.64 18.54
C LYS A 154 -12.78 20.10 18.09
N ASN A 155 -11.63 20.68 17.73
CA ASN A 155 -11.50 22.11 17.44
C ASN A 155 -11.45 22.44 15.94
N ILE A 156 -11.32 21.44 15.05
CA ILE A 156 -11.26 21.63 13.60
C ILE A 156 -12.46 22.41 13.07
N GLU A 157 -13.68 22.10 13.54
CA GLU A 157 -14.93 22.75 13.08
C GLU A 157 -14.97 24.25 13.39
N LYS A 158 -14.24 24.70 14.42
CA LYS A 158 -14.17 26.11 14.83
C LYS A 158 -13.10 26.90 14.06
N ASN A 159 -12.15 26.23 13.43
CA ASN A 159 -10.98 26.84 12.79
C ASN A 159 -10.73 26.24 11.40
N LEU A 160 -11.79 26.13 10.59
CA LEU A 160 -11.74 25.45 9.29
C LEU A 160 -10.66 26.00 8.36
N SER A 161 -10.40 27.32 8.40
CA SER A 161 -9.35 27.97 7.60
C SER A 161 -7.94 27.48 7.89
N LYS A 162 -7.69 26.89 9.07
CA LYS A 162 -6.36 26.40 9.48
C LYS A 162 -6.07 24.98 8.95
N TYR A 163 -7.09 24.25 8.52
CA TYR A 163 -6.97 22.82 8.21
C TYR A 163 -7.29 22.52 6.76
N SER A 164 -6.65 21.47 6.23
CA SER A 164 -6.95 21.01 4.87
C SER A 164 -8.34 20.36 4.82
N ARG A 165 -8.95 20.37 3.63
CA ARG A 165 -10.21 19.66 3.36
C ARG A 165 -10.17 18.19 3.82
N HIS A 166 -9.06 17.51 3.52
CA HIS A 166 -8.84 16.13 3.93
C HIS A 166 -8.87 15.98 5.46
N GLN A 167 -8.16 16.85 6.19
CA GLN A 167 -8.15 16.83 7.66
C GLN A 167 -9.54 17.05 8.25
N ILE A 168 -10.33 17.95 7.66
CA ILE A 168 -11.70 18.22 8.09
C ILE A 168 -12.57 16.97 7.90
N ILE A 169 -12.59 16.39 6.70
CA ILE A 169 -13.40 15.19 6.42
C ILE A 169 -12.95 14.01 7.29
N LEU A 170 -11.64 13.77 7.40
CA LEU A 170 -11.07 12.72 8.25
C LEU A 170 -11.47 12.91 9.72
N SER A 171 -11.46 14.15 10.23
CA SER A 171 -11.89 14.41 11.61
C SER A 171 -13.36 14.05 11.83
N LEU A 172 -14.25 14.34 10.87
CA LEU A 172 -15.66 13.98 10.95
C LEU A 172 -15.84 12.46 10.92
N ILE A 173 -15.14 11.76 10.02
CA ILE A 173 -15.13 10.29 9.96
C ILE A 173 -14.77 9.70 11.33
N ILE A 174 -13.69 10.18 11.95
CA ILE A 174 -13.23 9.70 13.26
C ILE A 174 -14.29 9.99 14.34
N GLN A 175 -14.82 11.22 14.41
CA GLN A 175 -15.86 11.58 15.39
C GLN A 175 -17.10 10.68 15.30
N PHE A 176 -17.57 10.37 14.09
CA PHE A 176 -18.73 9.51 13.90
C PHE A 176 -18.43 8.05 14.26
N LYS A 177 -17.24 7.53 13.94
CA LYS A 177 -16.81 6.18 14.33
C LYS A 177 -16.73 6.03 15.85
N GLU A 178 -16.20 7.04 16.56
CA GLU A 178 -16.11 7.03 18.02
C GLU A 178 -17.51 7.05 18.68
N LYS A 179 -18.42 7.91 18.21
CA LYS A 179 -19.83 7.91 18.70
C LYS A 179 -20.53 6.57 18.49
N ALA A 180 -20.26 5.88 17.39
CA ALA A 180 -20.83 4.56 17.14
C ALA A 180 -20.31 3.51 18.14
N LYS A 181 -19.02 3.57 18.51
CA LYS A 181 -18.43 2.70 19.55
C LYS A 181 -19.02 2.96 20.93
N GLU A 182 -19.20 4.23 21.32
CA GLU A 182 -19.82 4.60 22.59
C GLU A 182 -21.24 4.03 22.71
N ASN A 183 -22.04 4.14 21.65
CA ASN A 183 -23.41 3.60 21.61
C ASN A 183 -23.47 2.06 21.68
N LEU A 184 -22.48 1.35 21.11
CA LEU A 184 -22.36 -0.11 21.25
C LEU A 184 -21.96 -0.52 22.67
N SER A 185 -21.05 0.22 23.32
CA SER A 185 -20.64 -0.08 24.70
C SER A 185 -21.77 0.10 25.71
N TYR A 186 -22.68 1.04 25.46
CA TYR A 186 -23.89 1.25 26.27
C TYR A 186 -24.92 0.13 26.10
N SER A 187 -25.03 -0.48 24.91
CA SER A 187 -25.99 -1.57 24.69
C SER A 187 -25.51 -2.91 25.28
N THR A 188 -24.19 -3.15 25.31
CA THR A 188 -23.60 -4.36 25.91
C THR A 188 -23.65 -4.37 27.44
N ASN A 189 -23.67 -3.19 28.08
CA ASN A 189 -23.76 -3.06 29.54
C ASN A 189 -25.17 -3.36 30.11
N ASN A 190 -26.16 -3.60 29.25
CA ASN A 190 -27.53 -3.97 29.62
C ASN A 190 -27.85 -5.46 29.42
N LEU A 191 -26.84 -6.32 29.18
CA LEU A 191 -27.01 -7.77 29.12
C LEU A 191 -26.55 -8.45 30.44
N PRO A 192 -27.20 -9.56 30.88
CA PRO A 192 -26.83 -10.26 32.11
C PRO A 192 -25.36 -10.68 32.13
N GLY A 193 -24.71 -10.50 33.29
CA GLY A 193 -23.25 -10.46 33.46
C GLY A 193 -22.44 -11.68 33.02
N ASP A 194 -23.04 -12.86 32.82
CA ASP A 194 -22.30 -14.09 32.50
C ASP A 194 -21.97 -14.27 31.01
N LEU A 195 -22.54 -13.47 30.10
CA LEU A 195 -22.21 -13.52 28.67
C LEU A 195 -21.10 -12.52 28.25
N THR A 196 -20.66 -11.64 29.15
CA THR A 196 -19.83 -10.49 28.81
C THR A 196 -18.34 -10.82 28.58
N LYS A 197 -17.81 -11.84 29.26
CA LYS A 197 -16.36 -12.17 29.20
C LYS A 197 -15.96 -12.97 27.96
N ASP A 198 -16.83 -13.84 27.44
CA ASP A 198 -16.54 -14.62 26.23
C ASP A 198 -16.81 -13.83 24.94
N LEU A 199 -17.70 -12.82 24.99
CA LEU A 199 -17.94 -11.92 23.86
C LEU A 199 -16.84 -10.85 23.73
N SER A 200 -16.34 -10.26 24.82
CA SER A 200 -15.37 -9.15 24.75
C SER A 200 -14.01 -9.56 24.14
N ASN A 201 -13.57 -10.79 24.40
CA ASN A 201 -12.30 -11.31 23.89
C ASN A 201 -12.39 -11.83 22.45
N ASN A 202 -13.57 -12.28 22.01
CA ASN A 202 -13.80 -12.68 20.62
C ASN A 202 -14.10 -11.48 19.71
N LEU A 203 -14.79 -10.44 20.21
CA LEU A 203 -15.09 -9.22 19.45
C LEU A 203 -13.83 -8.39 19.13
N THR A 204 -12.87 -8.28 20.04
CA THR A 204 -11.65 -7.48 19.81
C THR A 204 -10.70 -8.11 18.78
N LYS A 205 -10.72 -9.44 18.63
CA LYS A 205 -9.96 -10.15 17.59
C LYS A 205 -10.69 -10.27 16.25
N ASP A 206 -12.02 -10.35 16.27
CA ASP A 206 -12.83 -10.38 15.04
C ASP A 206 -13.07 -8.97 14.44
N LEU A 207 -13.07 -7.88 15.23
CA LEU A 207 -13.31 -6.52 14.70
C LEU A 207 -12.17 -5.97 13.82
N SER A 208 -10.93 -6.43 14.01
CA SER A 208 -9.83 -6.10 13.09
C SER A 208 -9.83 -6.95 11.82
N ASN A 209 -10.48 -8.12 11.83
CA ASN A 209 -10.43 -9.11 10.75
C ASN A 209 -11.78 -9.47 10.08
N LYS A 210 -12.91 -8.87 10.50
CA LYS A 210 -14.25 -9.05 9.89
C LYS A 210 -14.96 -7.71 9.63
N ILE A 211 -14.26 -6.76 9.00
CA ILE A 211 -14.92 -5.76 8.13
C ILE A 211 -14.83 -6.28 6.67
N SER A 212 -14.80 -7.59 6.49
CA SER A 212 -15.06 -8.27 5.22
C SER A 212 -16.57 -8.51 5.10
N ILE A 213 -17.21 -7.64 4.33
CA ILE A 213 -18.20 -7.95 3.29
C ILE A 213 -19.24 -9.02 3.70
N ASP A 214 -20.43 -8.59 4.15
CA ASP A 214 -21.75 -8.95 3.54
C ASP A 214 -22.99 -8.70 4.41
N SER A 215 -22.88 -8.20 5.65
CA SER A 215 -24.05 -8.04 6.53
C SER A 215 -24.29 -6.64 7.10
N ASN A 216 -23.94 -5.54 6.40
CA ASN A 216 -24.37 -4.19 6.81
C ASN A 216 -24.27 -3.07 5.75
N ASN A 217 -24.70 -3.31 4.50
CA ASN A 217 -24.75 -2.25 3.47
C ASN A 217 -25.58 -1.01 3.89
N ARG A 218 -26.60 -1.16 4.75
CA ARG A 218 -27.38 -0.03 5.28
C ARG A 218 -26.61 0.85 6.27
N ASN A 219 -25.84 0.25 7.18
CA ASN A 219 -25.12 1.01 8.22
C ASN A 219 -23.95 1.81 7.66
N ILE A 220 -23.22 1.25 6.68
CA ILE A 220 -22.13 1.96 5.99
C ILE A 220 -22.70 3.12 5.17
N SER A 221 -23.80 2.90 4.45
CA SER A 221 -24.48 3.94 3.68
C SER A 221 -24.99 5.09 4.56
N ASN A 222 -25.58 4.77 5.72
CA ASN A 222 -26.05 5.77 6.69
C ASN A 222 -24.91 6.58 7.32
N PHE A 223 -23.78 5.94 7.63
CA PHE A 223 -22.58 6.60 8.15
C PHE A 223 -22.03 7.62 7.14
N ILE A 224 -21.84 7.20 5.89
CA ILE A 224 -21.29 8.06 4.83
C ILE A 224 -22.21 9.27 4.60
N GLU A 225 -23.52 9.06 4.53
CA GLU A 225 -24.48 10.14 4.32
C GLU A 225 -24.48 11.13 5.49
N SER A 226 -24.32 10.65 6.73
CA SER A 226 -24.22 11.51 7.92
C SER A 226 -22.98 12.40 7.90
N VAL A 227 -21.81 11.84 7.53
CA VAL A 227 -20.56 12.61 7.36
C VAL A 227 -20.72 13.64 6.25
N LYS A 228 -21.27 13.25 5.10
CA LYS A 228 -21.53 14.12 3.95
C LYS A 228 -22.44 15.29 4.31
N LEU A 229 -23.57 15.01 4.96
CA LEU A 229 -24.51 16.04 5.39
C LEU A 229 -23.85 17.03 6.36
N LYS A 230 -23.08 16.54 7.33
CA LYS A 230 -22.38 17.39 8.29
C LYS A 230 -21.32 18.26 7.61
N PHE A 231 -20.49 17.68 6.73
CA PHE A 231 -19.48 18.43 5.98
C PHE A 231 -20.13 19.47 5.07
N ASN A 232 -21.19 19.13 4.33
CA ASN A 232 -21.82 20.06 3.39
C ASN A 232 -22.50 21.25 4.09
N LYS A 233 -23.02 21.07 5.31
CA LYS A 233 -23.50 22.19 6.15
C LYS A 233 -22.35 23.12 6.57
N LEU A 234 -21.20 22.56 6.96
CA LEU A 234 -20.00 23.35 7.25
C LEU A 234 -19.47 24.06 6.00
N ALA A 235 -19.50 23.39 4.85
CA ALA A 235 -19.03 23.93 3.59
C ALA A 235 -19.86 25.13 3.12
N LEU A 236 -21.18 25.03 3.20
CA LEU A 236 -22.12 26.11 2.88
C LEU A 236 -21.87 27.36 3.75
N SER A 237 -21.64 27.17 5.04
CA SER A 237 -21.41 28.29 5.99
C SER A 237 -20.02 28.94 5.86
N ASN A 238 -19.09 28.31 5.13
CA ASN A 238 -17.69 28.75 5.04
C ASN A 238 -17.18 28.89 3.59
N ASN A 239 -18.09 28.98 2.60
CA ASN A 239 -17.75 29.07 1.17
C ASN A 239 -16.78 27.97 0.67
N LEU A 240 -16.89 26.76 1.22
CA LEU A 240 -16.13 25.60 0.73
C LEU A 240 -16.97 24.84 -0.31
N LYS A 241 -16.29 24.16 -1.24
CA LYS A 241 -16.98 23.24 -2.17
C LYS A 241 -17.63 22.09 -1.39
N PRO A 242 -18.84 21.63 -1.74
CA PRO A 242 -19.45 20.45 -1.12
C PRO A 242 -18.62 19.20 -1.39
N THR A 243 -18.78 18.18 -0.53
CA THR A 243 -18.23 16.82 -0.68
C THR A 243 -19.30 15.87 -1.20
N ASP A 244 -18.85 14.73 -1.69
CA ASP A 244 -19.68 13.62 -2.12
C ASP A 244 -19.31 12.33 -1.36
N SER A 245 -20.12 11.29 -1.58
CA SER A 245 -19.90 9.99 -0.93
C SER A 245 -18.60 9.32 -1.40
N PHE A 246 -18.12 9.62 -2.61
CA PHE A 246 -16.92 9.01 -3.18
C PHE A 246 -15.66 9.52 -2.48
N GLU A 247 -15.55 10.83 -2.26
CA GLU A 247 -14.45 11.43 -1.50
C GLU A 247 -14.39 10.91 -0.06
N ILE A 248 -15.54 10.79 0.61
CA ILE A 248 -15.62 10.27 1.97
C ILE A 248 -15.17 8.80 2.03
N ILE A 249 -15.67 7.95 1.13
CA ILE A 249 -15.25 6.54 1.04
C ILE A 249 -13.74 6.47 0.75
N GLY A 250 -13.24 7.33 -0.14
CA GLY A 250 -11.83 7.41 -0.48
C GLY A 250 -10.97 7.69 0.74
N ILE A 251 -11.34 8.70 1.55
CA ILE A 251 -10.61 9.05 2.77
C ILE A 251 -10.77 7.97 3.84
N GLU A 252 -11.97 7.40 4.00
CA GLU A 252 -12.25 6.39 5.03
C GLU A 252 -11.47 5.08 4.83
N ARG A 253 -11.31 4.68 3.56
CA ARG A 253 -10.62 3.46 3.16
C ARG A 253 -9.18 3.69 2.72
N ASP A 254 -8.67 4.91 2.86
CA ASP A 254 -7.33 5.30 2.41
C ASP A 254 -7.05 4.92 0.93
N ILE A 255 -8.04 5.18 0.05
CA ILE A 255 -7.96 4.83 -1.37
C ILE A 255 -6.99 5.77 -2.07
N ILE A 256 -5.87 5.22 -2.51
CA ILE A 256 -4.93 5.91 -3.40
C ILE A 256 -5.43 5.76 -4.85
N PRO A 257 -5.76 6.86 -5.56
CA PRO A 257 -6.13 6.79 -6.97
C PRO A 257 -5.01 6.15 -7.78
N ASN A 258 -5.38 5.16 -8.59
CA ASN A 258 -4.41 4.36 -9.33
C ASN A 258 -4.83 4.26 -10.80
N VAL A 259 -4.00 4.79 -11.70
CA VAL A 259 -4.24 4.80 -13.15
C VAL A 259 -3.18 3.95 -13.87
N CYS A 260 -3.57 3.23 -14.92
CA CYS A 260 -2.66 2.29 -15.60
C CYS A 260 -1.37 2.96 -16.10
N TYR A 261 -1.41 4.16 -16.68
CA TYR A 261 -0.23 4.78 -17.28
C TYR A 261 0.86 5.13 -16.24
N ILE A 262 0.50 5.57 -15.02
CA ILE A 262 1.51 5.91 -14.00
C ILE A 262 2.24 4.64 -13.55
N ASN A 263 1.54 3.50 -13.50
CA ASN A 263 2.16 2.19 -13.26
C ASN A 263 3.07 1.76 -14.42
N SER A 264 2.69 2.04 -15.67
CA SER A 264 3.55 1.76 -16.83
C SER A 264 4.85 2.56 -16.78
N ILE A 265 4.80 3.83 -16.37
CA ILE A 265 5.98 4.67 -16.17
C ILE A 265 6.84 4.10 -15.05
N ALA A 266 6.26 3.79 -13.89
CA ALA A 266 6.98 3.20 -12.76
C ALA A 266 7.65 1.87 -13.13
N ALA A 267 6.92 0.97 -13.81
CA ALA A 267 7.46 -0.29 -14.31
C ALA A 267 8.64 -0.07 -15.27
N SER A 268 8.57 0.94 -16.13
CA SER A 268 9.65 1.28 -17.06
C SER A 268 10.88 1.83 -16.35
N LEU A 269 10.69 2.64 -15.30
CA LEU A 269 11.77 3.12 -14.44
C LEU A 269 12.45 1.96 -13.70
N ILE A 270 11.68 1.06 -13.12
CA ILE A 270 12.20 -0.16 -12.47
C ILE A 270 12.97 -1.02 -13.48
N PHE A 271 12.39 -1.26 -14.66
CA PHE A 271 13.03 -2.07 -15.71
C PHE A 271 14.37 -1.47 -16.17
N LYS A 272 14.44 -0.14 -16.28
CA LYS A 272 15.70 0.57 -16.55
C LYS A 272 16.74 0.30 -15.46
N GLU A 273 16.34 0.33 -14.19
CA GLU A 273 17.22 0.03 -13.06
C GLU A 273 17.73 -1.41 -13.07
N ILE A 274 16.88 -2.38 -13.42
CA ILE A 274 17.28 -3.79 -13.62
C ILE A 274 18.33 -3.94 -14.73
N LYS A 275 18.11 -3.30 -15.89
CA LYS A 275 19.02 -3.40 -17.04
C LYS A 275 20.40 -2.80 -16.78
N SER A 276 20.47 -1.81 -15.90
CA SER A 276 21.71 -1.09 -15.58
C SER A 276 22.24 -1.43 -14.18
N ILE A 277 21.85 -2.57 -13.63
CA ILE A 277 22.18 -2.96 -12.25
C ILE A 277 23.69 -3.18 -12.01
N LYS A 278 24.41 -3.57 -13.06
CA LYS A 278 25.88 -3.74 -13.07
C LYS A 278 26.63 -2.45 -13.40
N SER A 279 25.93 -1.39 -13.81
CA SER A 279 26.56 -0.11 -14.13
C SER A 279 26.90 0.64 -12.84
N ASN A 280 28.05 1.31 -12.81
CA ASN A 280 28.35 2.28 -11.76
C ASN A 280 27.41 3.47 -11.92
N LYS A 281 26.58 3.72 -10.91
CA LYS A 281 25.62 4.83 -10.87
C LYS A 281 25.96 5.74 -9.71
N GLU A 282 25.85 7.03 -9.99
CA GLU A 282 25.96 8.12 -9.01
C GLU A 282 24.63 8.43 -8.33
N TYR A 283 23.63 7.55 -8.44
CA TYR A 283 22.31 7.72 -7.86
C TYR A 283 21.75 6.36 -7.44
N ASP A 284 20.86 6.39 -6.46
CA ASP A 284 20.13 5.22 -5.97
C ASP A 284 18.64 5.48 -5.77
N TYR A 285 18.18 6.72 -6.00
CA TYR A 285 16.79 7.12 -5.91
C TYR A 285 16.36 7.90 -7.16
N ILE A 286 15.22 7.53 -7.73
CA ILE A 286 14.56 8.25 -8.81
C ILE A 286 13.23 8.75 -8.27
N PHE A 287 12.95 10.03 -8.47
CA PHE A 287 11.66 10.63 -8.23
C PHE A 287 11.06 11.11 -9.55
N TYR A 288 9.82 10.74 -9.83
CA TYR A 288 9.04 11.23 -10.96
C TYR A 288 7.78 11.89 -10.44
N ASN A 289 7.37 12.99 -11.06
CA ASN A 289 6.13 13.68 -10.76
C ASN A 289 5.50 14.17 -12.07
N SER A 290 4.18 14.01 -12.20
CA SER A 290 3.38 14.56 -13.29
C SER A 290 2.06 15.18 -12.84
N GLU A 291 1.91 15.50 -11.55
CA GLU A 291 0.70 16.09 -10.99
C GLU A 291 0.41 17.49 -11.55
N TYR A 292 1.44 18.33 -11.64
CA TYR A 292 1.35 19.70 -12.17
C TYR A 292 2.32 19.96 -13.33
N LYS A 293 3.50 19.34 -13.27
CA LYS A 293 4.53 19.42 -14.29
C LYS A 293 5.25 18.09 -14.35
N ILE A 294 5.54 17.62 -15.56
CA ILE A 294 6.32 16.40 -15.76
C ILE A 294 7.78 16.71 -15.46
N TYR A 295 8.36 16.05 -14.46
CA TYR A 295 9.79 16.05 -14.23
C TYR A 295 10.26 14.74 -13.62
N THR A 296 11.55 14.47 -13.79
CA THR A 296 12.24 13.31 -13.20
C THR A 296 13.56 13.77 -12.63
N GLN A 297 13.80 13.46 -11.36
CA GLN A 297 15.04 13.78 -10.67
C GLN A 297 15.68 12.50 -10.13
N LYS A 298 17.00 12.52 -10.03
CA LYS A 298 17.81 11.42 -9.53
C LYS A 298 18.66 11.93 -8.38
N PHE A 299 18.75 11.12 -7.33
CA PHE A 299 19.47 11.47 -6.12
C PHE A 299 20.32 10.30 -5.66
N LEU A 300 21.44 10.61 -5.02
CA LEU A 300 22.15 9.69 -4.17
C LEU A 300 21.78 10.00 -2.72
N LEU A 301 21.03 9.10 -2.09
CA LEU A 301 20.59 9.30 -0.72
C LEU A 301 21.68 8.84 0.27
N SER A 302 22.02 9.72 1.22
CA SER A 302 22.97 9.41 2.27
C SER A 302 22.42 8.38 3.25
N LYS A 303 23.32 7.65 3.92
CA LYS A 303 22.94 6.83 5.07
C LYS A 303 22.58 7.77 6.22
N SER A 304 21.53 7.42 6.95
CA SER A 304 21.16 8.14 8.17
C SER A 304 21.95 7.60 9.36
N ASP A 305 22.45 8.48 10.21
CA ASP A 305 23.16 8.14 11.45
C ASP A 305 22.24 7.42 12.47
N SER A 306 20.93 7.59 12.35
CA SER A 306 19.94 6.90 13.17
C SER A 306 19.46 5.56 12.58
N CYS A 307 20.05 5.12 11.47
CA CYS A 307 19.62 3.90 10.79
C CYS A 307 20.16 2.65 11.49
N ILE A 308 19.26 1.94 12.19
CA ILE A 308 19.58 0.68 12.88
C ILE A 308 20.17 -0.41 11.96
N LEU A 309 19.89 -0.41 10.65
CA LEU A 309 20.36 -1.46 9.73
C LEU A 309 21.62 -1.11 8.95
N CYS A 310 21.91 0.18 8.81
CA CYS A 310 23.08 0.63 8.05
C CYS A 310 24.30 0.88 8.94
N ASN A 311 24.07 1.00 10.26
CA ASN A 311 25.08 1.33 11.27
C ASN A 311 25.32 0.17 12.26
N GLU A 312 24.63 -0.95 12.08
CA GLU A 312 25.06 -2.23 12.67
C GLU A 312 26.29 -2.71 11.88
N ASP A 313 27.43 -2.82 12.58
CA ASP A 313 28.72 -3.33 12.09
C ASP A 313 28.65 -4.82 11.69
#